data_AF-A0A3M1Z2K7-F1
#
_entry.id   AF-A0A3M1Z2K7-F1
#
_cell.length_a   1.000
_cell.length_b   1.000
_cell.length_c   1.000
_cell.angle_alpha   90.00
_cell.angle_beta   90.00
_cell.angle_gamma   90.00
#
_symmetry.space_group_name_H-M   'P 1'
#
loop_
_entity.id
_entity.type
_entity.pdbx_description
1 polymer ?
#
loop_
_entity_poly.entity_id
_entity_poly.type
_entity_poly.pdbx_seq_one_letter_code
_entity_poly.pdbx_strand_id
1 'polypeptide(L)' 'MKQKMLLAAGILGSTAVILGAFGAHALRGILTDHQLSIYQTGVQYQFIHALALLGLASRRLYTEIPGVRIAAGLFVLGT' A
#
# COMPACT_ATOMS: atom_id res chain seq x y z
N MET A 1 14.10 -12.26 3.59
CA MET A 1 12.64 -11.97 3.56
C MET A 1 12.31 -10.52 3.90
N LYS A 2 12.98 -9.89 4.88
CA LYS A 2 12.86 -8.43 5.09
C LYS A 2 13.06 -7.61 3.81
N GLN A 3 14.05 -7.94 2.97
CA GLN A 3 14.24 -7.29 1.67
C GLN A 3 13.02 -7.45 0.75
N LYS A 4 12.35 -8.61 0.78
CA LYS A 4 11.12 -8.84 0.00
C LYS A 4 9.97 -7.95 0.49
N MET A 5 9.87 -7.72 1.80
CA MET A 5 8.89 -6.79 2.37
C MET A 5 9.17 -5.35 1.98
N LEU A 6 10.43 -4.90 2.01
CA LEU A 6 10.82 -3.56 1.56
C LEU A 6 10.57 -3.38 0.06
N LEU A 7 10.86 -4.40 -0.75
CA LEU A 7 10.58 -4.37 -2.18
C LEU A 7 9.07 -4.28 -2.44
N ALA A 8 8.25 -5.11 -1.76
CA ALA A 8 6.80 -5.05 -1.86
C ALA A 8 6.25 -3.69 -1.41
N ALA A 9 6.74 -3.15 -0.29
CA ALA A 9 6.37 -1.81 0.17
C ALA A 9 6.70 -0.72 -0.87
N GLY A 10 7.88 -0.79 -1.49
CA GLY A 10 8.29 0.14 -2.54
C GLY A 10 7.42 0.04 -3.79
N ILE A 11 7.14 -1.18 -4.26
CA ILE A 11 6.26 -1.41 -5.42
C ILE A 11 4.86 -0.88 -5.13
N LEU A 12 4.23 -1.32 -4.03
CA LEU A 12 2.87 -0.90 -3.66
C LEU A 12 2.77 0.61 -3.41
N GLY A 13 3.79 1.20 -2.78
CA GLY A 13 3.85 2.65 -2.56
C GLY A 13 3.97 3.42 -3.88
N SER A 14 4.84 2.97 -4.79
CA SER A 14 5.01 3.60 -6.09
C SER A 14 3.74 3.51 -6.96
N THR A 15 3.07 2.34 -6.96
CA THR A 15 1.81 2.17 -7.69
C THR A 15 0.71 3.03 -7.08
N ALA A 16 0.62 3.12 -5.75
CA ALA A 16 -0.35 4.00 -5.09
C ALA A 16 -0.13 5.47 -5.45
N VAL A 17 1.13 5.94 -5.52
CA VAL A 17 1.45 7.32 -5.95
C VAL A 17 1.06 7.54 -7.42
N ILE A 18 1.43 6.62 -8.31
CA ILE A 18 1.09 6.70 -9.74
C ILE A 18 -0.43 6.75 -9.93
N LEU A 19 -1.16 5.83 -9.30
CA LEU A 19 -2.62 5.77 -9.37
C LEU A 19 -3.27 6.99 -8.73
N GLY A 20 -2.77 7.46 -7.58
CA GLY A 20 -3.27 8.69 -6.95
C GLY A 20 -3.11 9.91 -7.85
N ALA A 21 -1.95 10.08 -8.48
CA ALA A 21 -1.71 11.15 -9.44
C ALA A 21 -2.61 11.02 -10.68
N PHE A 22 -2.78 9.80 -11.21
CA PHE A 22 -3.68 9.54 -12.33
C PHE A 22 -5.14 9.88 -11.99
N GLY A 23 -5.63 9.49 -10.81
CA GLY A 23 -6.96 9.86 -10.35
C GLY A 23 -7.16 11.37 -10.22
N ALA A 24 -6.18 12.07 -9.66
CA ALA A 24 -6.26 13.52 -9.44
C ALA A 24 -6.22 14.34 -10.74
N HIS A 25 -5.46 13.91 -11.75
CA HIS A 25 -5.23 14.68 -12.98
C HIS A 25 -6.03 14.17 -14.16
N ALA A 26 -6.07 12.86 -14.39
CA ALA A 26 -6.64 12.28 -15.61
C ALA A 26 -8.11 11.87 -15.44
N LEU A 27 -8.54 11.43 -14.24
CA LEU A 27 -9.91 10.98 -14.02
C LEU A 27 -10.87 12.07 -13.55
N ARG A 28 -10.34 13.25 -13.19
CA ARG A 28 -11.13 14.40 -12.77
C ARG A 28 -12.00 14.90 -13.93
N GLY A 29 -13.32 14.90 -13.73
CA GLY A 29 -14.29 15.27 -14.77
C GLY A 29 -14.69 14.13 -15.71
N ILE A 30 -14.05 12.96 -15.62
CA ILE A 30 -14.48 11.72 -16.27
C ILE A 30 -15.37 10.91 -15.32
N LEU A 31 -14.95 10.80 -14.06
CA LEU A 31 -15.71 10.13 -13.01
C LEU A 31 -16.61 11.11 -12.25
N THR A 32 -17.74 10.62 -11.75
CA THR A 32 -18.53 11.36 -10.76
C THR A 32 -17.77 11.48 -9.44
N ASP A 33 -18.10 12.47 -8.61
CA ASP A 33 -17.43 12.66 -7.32
C ASP A 33 -17.51 11.41 -6.42
N HIS A 34 -18.63 10.70 -6.47
CA HIS A 34 -18.81 9.43 -5.75
C HIS A 34 -17.86 8.33 -6.26
N GLN A 35 -17.74 8.18 -7.59
CA GLN A 35 -16.81 7.21 -8.19
C GLN A 35 -15.34 7.58 -7.92
N LEU A 36 -15.02 8.87 -7.99
CA LEU A 36 -13.68 9.37 -7.68
C LEU A 36 -13.32 9.14 -6.21
N SER A 37 -14.27 9.31 -5.30
CA SER A 37 -14.10 9.00 -3.87
C SER A 37 -13.83 7.50 -3.64
N ILE A 38 -14.56 6.61 -4.31
CA ILE A 38 -14.30 5.16 -4.23
C ILE A 38 -12.90 4.83 -4.77
N TYR A 39 -12.54 5.40 -5.93
CA TYR A 39 -11.20 5.23 -6.51
C TYR A 39 -10.10 5.66 -5.53
N GLN A 40 -10.23 6.86 -4.96
CA GLN A 40 -9.28 7.39 -3.98
C GLN A 40 -9.19 6.53 -2.73
N THR A 41 -10.31 5.97 -2.26
CA THR A 41 -10.32 5.04 -1.12
C THR A 41 -9.50 3.78 -1.42
N GLY A 42 -9.63 3.20 -2.62
CA GLY A 42 -8.82 2.06 -3.04
C GLY A 42 -7.33 2.38 -3.10
N VAL A 43 -6.96 3.52 -3.70
CA VAL A 43 -5.57 4.00 -3.72
C VAL A 43 -5.04 4.22 -2.30
N GLN A 44 -5.87 4.77 -1.40
CA GLN A 44 -5.49 5.01 -0.01
C GLN A 44 -5.23 3.71 0.74
N TYR A 45 -6.03 2.66 0.54
CA TYR A 45 -5.76 1.34 1.12
C TYR A 45 -4.44 0.75 0.61
N GLN A 46 -4.16 0.86 -0.69
CA GLN A 46 -2.88 0.41 -1.25
C GLN A 46 -1.69 1.17 -0.65
N PHE A 47 -1.82 2.48 -0.44
CA PHE A 47 -0.80 3.29 0.23
C PHE A 47 -0.61 2.87 1.69
N ILE A 48 -1.70 2.62 2.43
CA ILE A 48 -1.65 2.14 3.82
C ILE A 48 -0.95 0.77 3.89
N HIS A 49 -1.21 -0.15 2.96
CA HIS A 49 -0.50 -1.43 2.91
C HIS A 49 1.00 -1.26 2.67
N ALA A 50 1.40 -0.34 1.79
CA ALA A 50 2.81 -0.03 1.58
C ALA A 50 3.48 0.50 2.86
N LEU A 51 2.83 1.42 3.58
CA LEU A 51 3.34 1.96 4.85
C LEU A 51 3.40 0.88 5.95
N ALA A 52 2.39 0.03 6.03
CA ALA A 52 2.36 -1.08 6.99
C ALA A 52 3.53 -2.04 6.74
N LEU A 53 3.78 -2.44 5.49
CA LEU A 53 4.91 -3.30 5.13
C LEU A 53 6.27 -2.64 5.41
N LEU A 54 6.39 -1.33 5.15
CA LEU A 54 7.60 -0.57 5.49
C LEU A 54 7.86 -0.58 7.00
N GLY A 55 6.83 -0.36 7.82
CA GLY A 55 6.91 -0.41 9.28
C GLY A 55 7.28 -1.81 9.79
N LEU A 56 6.60 -2.84 9.31
CA LEU A 56 6.85 -4.24 9.66
C LEU A 56 8.25 -4.73 9.25
N ALA A 57 8.88 -4.09 8.26
CA ALA A 57 10.25 -4.39 7.86
C ALA A 57 11.31 -3.81 8.81
N SER A 58 10.91 -3.00 9.81
CA SER A 58 11.84 -2.50 10.83
C SER A 58 12.54 -3.64 11.55
N ARG A 59 13.84 -3.45 11.87
CA ARG A 59 14.68 -4.53 12.44
C ARG A 59 14.10 -5.07 13.74
N ARG A 60 13.65 -4.18 14.63
CA ARG A 60 13.06 -4.52 15.93
C ARG A 60 11.81 -5.38 15.78
N LEU A 61 10.82 -4.94 15.01
CA LEU A 61 9.57 -5.69 14.86
C LEU A 61 9.81 -7.05 14.20
N TYR A 62 10.66 -7.07 13.17
CA TYR A 62 10.94 -8.28 12.41
C TYR A 62 11.60 -9.40 13.24
N THR A 63 12.44 -9.07 14.23
CA THR A 63 13.13 -10.06 15.06
C THR A 63 12.41 -10.39 16.36
N GLU A 64 11.74 -9.41 16.96
CA GLU A 64 11.18 -9.53 18.32
C GLU A 64 9.74 -10.03 18.37
N ILE A 65 8.95 -9.81 17.30
CA ILE A 65 7.51 -10.11 17.32
C ILE A 65 7.22 -11.38 16.52
N PRO A 66 6.81 -12.49 17.18
CA PRO A 66 6.32 -13.67 16.49
C PRO A 66 5.13 -13.31 15.58
N GLY A 67 5.12 -13.81 14.35
CA GLY A 67 3.99 -13.60 13.43
C GLY A 67 4.08 -12.38 12.51
N VAL A 68 5.11 -11.52 12.63
CA VAL A 68 5.31 -10.39 11.68
C VAL A 68 5.36 -10.84 10.22
N ARG A 69 5.90 -12.03 9.97
CA ARG A 69 5.90 -12.64 8.63
C ARG A 69 4.51 -12.95 8.11
N ILE A 70 3.61 -13.42 8.98
CA ILE A 70 2.22 -13.74 8.64
C ILE A 70 1.47 -12.45 8.40
N ALA A 71 1.59 -11.47 9.31
CA ALA A 71 0.99 -10.15 9.13
C ALA A 71 1.43 -9.50 7.81
N ALA A 72 2.73 -9.51 7.49
CA ALA A 72 3.25 -9.02 6.22
C ALA A 72 2.66 -9.76 5.01
N GLY A 73 2.51 -11.09 5.10
CA GLY A 73 1.84 -11.88 4.07
C GLY A 73 0.38 -11.49 3.87
N LEU A 74 -0.36 -11.26 4.95
CA LEU A 74 -1.76 -10.82 4.90
C LEU A 74 -1.91 -9.43 4.27
N PHE A 75 -1.03 -8.48 4.61
CA PHE A 75 -1.01 -7.17 3.97
C PHE A 75 -0.73 -7.27 2.46
N VAL A 76 0.22 -8.10 2.05
CA VAL A 76 0.51 -8.32 0.62
C VAL A 76 -0.68 -8.96 -0.10
N LEU A 77 -1.33 -9.97 0.49
CA LEU A 77 -2.47 -10.68 -0.12
C LEU A 77 -3.75 -9.85 -0.16
N GLY A 78 -3.93 -8.93 0.79
CA GLY A 78 -5.11 -8.06 0.87
C GLY A 78 -5.01 -6.79 0.03
N THR A 79 -3.89 -6.53 -0.64
CA THR A 79 -3.70 -5.36 -1.52
C THR A 79 -4.25 -5.62 -2.91
#